data_AF-A0A1H8PKM7-F1
#
_entry.id   AF-A0A1H8PKM7-F1
#
_cell.length_a   1.000
_cell.length_b   1.000
_cell.length_c   1.000
_cell.angle_alpha   90.00
_cell.angle_beta   90.00
_cell.angle_gamma   90.00
#
_symmetry.space_group_name_H-M   'P 1'
#
loop_
_entity.id
_entity.type
_entity.pdbx_description
1 polymer ?
#
loop_
_entity_poly.entity_id
_entity_poly.type
_entity_poly.pdbx_seq_one_letter_code
_entity_poly.pdbx_strand_id
1 'polypeptide(L)'
;MTASGYTASCWHASHACIDRNITDDTEMRTMLELEHGFRVVDVNARLDPDSGAVATRGREITPERLEREMHQAGVVRAVVAPSVRPRSEGYLRANNAVARLSVDRPFLAFARLNGVRDVASGATSRLRNLTVTRKEHHVSPEDVEQYAYDGRFHGFVLDPARDGLPDDAVLDRLDDVSFPVLVYAGEAFPPSAVADYLLDHSFPVVLTSFGGFPLNRELMGEAIDLLDQQDDLYLETSFVRYRAVLERALREHPDRVLFGSGAPETHPDVGVMELLTLDVSEDAMRRAFSKNPSRVVPELGPGGG
;
A
#
# COMPACT_ATOMS: atom_id res chain seq x y z
N MET A 1 69.34 -59.40 -10.66
CA MET A 1 68.36 -59.61 -9.57
C MET A 1 68.04 -58.25 -8.98
N THR A 2 66.82 -57.71 -8.90
CA THR A 2 65.49 -58.00 -9.47
C THR A 2 64.61 -56.83 -8.98
N ALA A 3 63.64 -56.42 -9.78
CA ALA A 3 62.66 -55.37 -9.47
C ALA A 3 61.69 -55.72 -8.32
N SER A 4 61.03 -54.69 -7.76
CA SER A 4 59.57 -54.61 -7.44
C SER A 4 59.26 -53.87 -6.13
N GLY A 5 58.23 -53.01 -6.14
CA GLY A 5 57.30 -52.90 -4.99
C GLY A 5 56.85 -51.52 -4.47
N TYR A 6 55.85 -50.93 -5.12
CA TYR A 6 54.60 -50.32 -4.56
C TYR A 6 54.58 -49.17 -3.50
N THR A 7 54.04 -48.02 -3.99
CA THR A 7 52.93 -47.14 -3.48
C THR A 7 52.96 -46.45 -2.10
N ALA A 8 52.73 -45.12 -2.11
CA ALA A 8 51.45 -44.49 -1.67
C ALA A 8 51.40 -42.98 -2.03
N SER A 9 50.28 -42.55 -2.59
CA SER A 9 49.94 -41.16 -2.92
C SER A 9 49.31 -40.43 -1.74
N CYS A 10 49.47 -39.10 -1.64
CA CYS A 10 48.38 -38.21 -1.21
C CYS A 10 48.61 -36.72 -1.57
N TRP A 11 47.76 -36.23 -2.46
CA TRP A 11 47.07 -34.93 -2.51
C TRP A 11 47.75 -33.66 -1.96
N HIS A 12 47.94 -32.66 -2.84
CA HIS A 12 47.91 -31.24 -2.48
C HIS A 12 47.01 -30.51 -3.50
N ALA A 13 45.84 -30.08 -3.04
CA ALA A 13 44.94 -29.20 -3.77
C ALA A 13 45.27 -27.75 -3.41
N SER A 14 45.59 -26.94 -4.42
CA SER A 14 45.81 -25.51 -4.31
C SER A 14 44.48 -24.78 -4.07
N HIS A 15 44.35 -24.13 -2.92
CA HIS A 15 43.26 -23.18 -2.64
C HIS A 15 43.51 -21.86 -3.38
N ALA A 16 42.75 -21.61 -4.44
CA ALA A 16 42.56 -20.28 -4.98
C ALA A 16 41.49 -19.57 -4.14
N CYS A 17 41.86 -18.48 -3.47
CA CYS A 17 40.92 -17.56 -2.86
C CYS A 17 40.21 -16.80 -3.99
N ILE A 18 38.94 -17.14 -4.23
CA ILE A 18 38.04 -16.35 -5.06
C ILE A 18 37.45 -15.27 -4.15
N ASP A 19 37.73 -14.02 -4.48
CA ASP A 19 37.11 -12.83 -3.89
C ASP A 19 35.58 -12.94 -4.02
N ARG A 20 34.90 -13.16 -2.90
CA ARG A 20 33.43 -13.20 -2.79
C ARG A 20 32.86 -11.81 -2.52
N ASN A 21 32.99 -10.89 -3.48
CA ASN A 21 32.41 -9.54 -3.34
C ASN A 21 31.75 -9.01 -4.61
N ILE A 22 31.24 -9.87 -5.49
CA ILE A 22 30.50 -9.47 -6.71
C ILE A 22 29.21 -10.28 -6.90
N THR A 23 28.48 -10.61 -5.83
CA THR A 23 27.22 -11.38 -5.94
C THR A 23 26.26 -11.07 -4.79
N ASP A 24 25.56 -9.94 -4.84
CA ASP A 24 24.30 -9.80 -4.09
C ASP A 24 23.29 -8.90 -4.82
N ASP A 25 23.73 -7.85 -5.53
CA ASP A 25 22.80 -6.96 -6.27
C ASP A 25 22.37 -7.46 -7.66
N THR A 26 22.92 -8.57 -8.17
CA THR A 26 22.71 -8.99 -9.57
C THR A 26 21.74 -10.17 -9.74
N GLU A 27 21.36 -10.89 -8.67
CA GLU A 27 20.56 -12.12 -8.79
C GLU A 27 19.04 -12.00 -8.51
N MET A 28 18.51 -10.84 -8.10
CA MET A 28 17.05 -10.65 -7.95
C MET A 28 16.49 -9.54 -8.84
N ARG A 29 16.65 -9.69 -10.16
CA ARG A 29 15.84 -8.89 -11.08
C ARG A 29 14.54 -9.62 -11.41
N THR A 30 13.42 -8.97 -11.16
CA THR A 30 12.11 -9.53 -11.49
C THR A 30 11.94 -9.63 -13.01
N MET A 31 11.03 -10.49 -13.50
CA MET A 31 10.77 -10.61 -14.94
C MET A 31 10.43 -9.25 -15.58
N LEU A 32 9.72 -8.38 -14.86
CA LEU A 32 9.43 -7.01 -15.31
C LEU A 32 10.66 -6.11 -15.36
N GLU A 33 11.57 -6.21 -14.40
CA GLU A 33 12.83 -5.48 -14.44
C GLU A 33 13.72 -5.96 -15.59
N LEU A 34 13.66 -7.24 -15.93
CA LEU A 34 14.42 -7.84 -17.02
C LEU A 34 13.82 -7.55 -18.41
N GLU A 35 12.50 -7.65 -18.55
CA GLU A 35 11.80 -7.52 -19.84
C GLU A 35 11.38 -6.08 -20.14
N HIS A 36 11.05 -5.31 -19.10
CA HIS A 36 10.48 -3.96 -19.24
C HIS A 36 11.26 -2.87 -18.47
N GLY A 37 12.25 -3.23 -17.64
CA GLY A 37 13.05 -2.26 -16.89
C GLY A 37 12.25 -1.47 -15.85
N PHE A 38 11.11 -1.98 -15.37
CA PHE A 38 10.31 -1.35 -14.33
C PHE A 38 10.57 -1.99 -12.97
N ARG A 39 10.92 -1.14 -11.99
CA ARG A 39 10.80 -1.48 -10.57
C ARG A 39 9.36 -1.19 -10.15
N VAL A 40 8.64 -2.17 -9.64
CA VAL A 40 7.23 -2.01 -9.23
C VAL A 40 7.11 -2.02 -7.71
N VAL A 41 6.45 -1.02 -7.14
CA VAL A 41 6.01 -1.03 -5.74
C VAL A 41 4.51 -0.85 -5.67
N ASP A 42 3.89 -1.48 -4.68
CA ASP A 42 2.45 -1.51 -4.49
C ASP A 42 2.06 -0.68 -3.26
N VAL A 43 1.13 0.27 -3.39
CA VAL A 43 0.69 1.10 -2.27
C VAL A 43 -0.58 0.62 -1.57
N ASN A 44 -1.17 -0.49 -2.02
CA ASN A 44 -2.43 -0.98 -1.50
C ASN A 44 -2.54 -2.51 -1.56
N ALA A 45 -2.05 -3.16 -0.51
CA ALA A 45 -2.33 -4.56 -0.21
C ALA A 45 -2.86 -4.74 1.22
N ARG A 46 -3.50 -5.88 1.47
CA ARG A 46 -3.98 -6.28 2.79
C ARG A 46 -3.25 -7.49 3.32
N LEU A 47 -2.99 -7.47 4.62
CA LEU A 47 -2.38 -8.57 5.36
C LEU A 47 -3.19 -8.83 6.62
N ASP A 48 -3.95 -9.93 6.65
CA ASP A 48 -4.77 -10.26 7.81
C ASP A 48 -4.03 -11.21 8.76
N PRO A 49 -3.85 -10.81 10.03
CA PRO A 49 -3.06 -11.59 10.99
C PRO A 49 -3.79 -12.79 11.60
N ASP A 50 -5.12 -12.87 11.48
CA ASP A 50 -5.93 -13.92 12.11
C ASP A 50 -6.47 -14.89 11.06
N SER A 51 -5.96 -16.12 11.03
CA SER A 51 -6.53 -17.24 10.26
C SER A 51 -7.98 -17.58 10.67
N GLY A 52 -8.44 -17.13 11.84
CA GLY A 52 -9.80 -17.37 12.37
C GLY A 52 -10.91 -16.47 11.79
N ALA A 53 -10.63 -15.20 11.48
CA ALA A 53 -11.60 -14.31 10.82
C ALA A 53 -11.74 -14.61 9.31
N VAL A 54 -10.75 -15.34 8.77
CA VAL A 54 -10.57 -15.68 7.36
C VAL A 54 -11.45 -16.85 6.89
N ALA A 55 -11.98 -17.65 7.84
CA ALA A 55 -12.81 -18.83 7.54
C ALA A 55 -14.15 -18.51 6.84
N THR A 56 -14.61 -17.26 6.82
CA THR A 56 -15.85 -16.87 6.12
C THR A 56 -15.67 -16.44 4.67
N ARG A 57 -14.43 -16.18 4.19
CA ARG A 57 -14.17 -15.68 2.82
C ARG A 57 -13.24 -16.55 1.96
N GLY A 58 -12.76 -17.68 2.48
CA GLY A 58 -12.23 -18.76 1.65
C GLY A 58 -10.87 -18.55 0.97
N ARG A 59 -10.08 -17.55 1.37
CA ARG A 59 -8.68 -17.43 0.94
C ARG A 59 -7.80 -17.05 2.13
N GLU A 60 -7.15 -18.06 2.70
CA GLU A 60 -6.03 -17.88 3.61
C GLU A 60 -4.86 -17.32 2.79
N ILE A 61 -4.56 -16.03 2.97
CA ILE A 61 -3.28 -15.47 2.54
C ILE A 61 -2.37 -15.32 3.75
N THR A 62 -1.31 -16.11 3.78
CA THR A 62 -0.23 -15.94 4.75
C THR A 62 0.74 -14.86 4.26
N PRO A 63 1.55 -14.25 5.13
CA PRO A 63 2.58 -13.30 4.70
C PRO A 63 3.49 -13.86 3.60
N GLU A 64 3.91 -15.13 3.73
CA GLU A 64 4.79 -15.82 2.77
C GLU A 64 4.10 -16.05 1.42
N ARG A 65 2.78 -16.25 1.44
CA ARG A 65 1.99 -16.37 0.20
C ARG A 65 1.87 -15.02 -0.48
N LEU A 66 1.52 -13.96 0.26
CA LEU A 66 1.43 -12.61 -0.28
C LEU A 66 2.77 -12.18 -0.88
N GLU A 67 3.87 -12.40 -0.15
CA GLU A 67 5.23 -12.06 -0.59
C GLU A 67 5.59 -12.76 -1.89
N ARG A 68 5.28 -14.06 -2.00
CA ARG A 68 5.51 -14.82 -3.23
C ARG A 68 4.67 -14.30 -4.40
N GLU A 69 3.39 -13.99 -4.18
CA GLU A 69 2.50 -13.45 -5.23
C GLU A 69 2.99 -12.06 -5.69
N MET A 70 3.44 -11.21 -4.76
CA MET A 70 4.07 -9.91 -5.07
C MET A 70 5.34 -10.09 -5.90
N HIS A 71 6.24 -10.97 -5.48
CA HIS A 71 7.48 -11.24 -6.19
C HIS A 71 7.24 -11.80 -7.61
N GLN A 72 6.26 -12.70 -7.77
CA GLN A 72 5.85 -13.23 -9.08
C GLN A 72 5.38 -12.11 -10.02
N ALA A 73 4.66 -11.12 -9.48
CA ALA A 73 4.23 -9.93 -10.18
C ALA A 73 5.31 -8.85 -10.35
N GLY A 74 6.55 -9.15 -9.97
CA GLY A 74 7.66 -8.21 -10.03
C GLY A 74 7.53 -7.01 -9.10
N VAL A 75 6.64 -7.08 -8.10
CA VAL A 75 6.51 -6.11 -7.03
C VAL A 75 7.61 -6.34 -6.01
N VAL A 76 8.49 -5.35 -5.84
CA VAL A 76 9.66 -5.45 -4.95
C VAL A 76 9.39 -4.98 -3.53
N ARG A 77 8.32 -4.21 -3.32
CA ARG A 77 7.87 -3.75 -2.00
C ARG A 77 6.39 -3.38 -2.03
N ALA A 78 5.67 -3.63 -0.94
CA ALA A 78 4.25 -3.32 -0.83
C ALA A 78 3.89 -2.63 0.50
N VAL A 79 2.98 -1.67 0.46
CA VAL A 79 2.26 -1.20 1.64
C VAL A 79 1.20 -2.24 2.01
N VAL A 80 1.13 -2.61 3.29
CA VAL A 80 0.17 -3.57 3.83
C VAL A 80 -0.58 -2.98 5.02
N ALA A 81 -1.89 -3.24 5.07
CA ALA A 81 -2.76 -2.86 6.17
C ALA A 81 -3.74 -4.00 6.53
N PRO A 82 -4.32 -4.02 7.73
CA PRO A 82 -5.34 -5.01 8.06
C PRO A 82 -6.64 -4.77 7.27
N SER A 83 -7.39 -5.85 7.01
CA SER A 83 -8.76 -5.75 6.48
C SER A 83 -9.73 -5.14 7.48
N VAL A 84 -10.92 -4.77 6.98
CA VAL A 84 -12.06 -4.32 7.79
C VAL A 84 -12.32 -5.29 8.95
N ARG A 85 -12.47 -4.73 10.16
CA ARG A 85 -12.88 -5.44 11.37
C ARG A 85 -14.25 -4.97 11.86
N PRO A 86 -14.93 -5.73 12.73
CA PRO A 86 -16.12 -5.23 13.41
C PRO A 86 -15.81 -3.91 14.14
N ARG A 87 -16.62 -2.88 13.94
CA ARG A 87 -16.39 -1.52 14.49
C ARG A 87 -16.10 -1.51 16.00
N SER A 88 -16.67 -2.45 16.75
CA SER A 88 -16.52 -2.55 18.21
C SER A 88 -15.15 -3.03 18.69
N GLU A 89 -14.31 -3.61 17.83
CA GLU A 89 -13.03 -4.22 18.22
C GLU A 89 -11.85 -3.25 18.11
N GLY A 90 -11.97 -2.19 17.31
CA GLY A 90 -10.87 -1.30 16.97
C GLY A 90 -9.75 -2.00 16.17
N TYR A 91 -8.64 -1.30 15.95
CA TYR A 91 -7.55 -1.79 15.09
C TYR A 91 -6.21 -2.01 15.80
N LEU A 92 -6.08 -1.68 17.09
CA LEU A 92 -4.80 -1.76 17.81
C LEU A 92 -4.13 -3.14 17.70
N ARG A 93 -4.88 -4.22 17.93
CA ARG A 93 -4.36 -5.60 17.83
C ARG A 93 -3.98 -5.95 16.38
N ALA A 94 -4.82 -5.57 15.42
CA ALA A 94 -4.62 -5.89 14.01
C ALA A 94 -3.41 -5.13 13.44
N ASN A 95 -3.30 -3.83 13.69
CA ASN A 95 -2.18 -2.98 13.28
C ASN A 95 -0.86 -3.52 13.82
N ASN A 96 -0.78 -3.85 15.12
CA ASN A 96 0.43 -4.41 15.72
C ASN A 96 0.82 -5.77 15.11
N ALA A 97 -0.16 -6.59 14.74
CA ALA A 97 0.13 -7.87 14.13
C ALA A 97 0.62 -7.72 12.68
N VAL A 98 0.05 -6.78 11.89
CA VAL A 98 0.57 -6.44 10.55
C VAL A 98 2.00 -5.92 10.63
N ALA A 99 2.28 -4.99 11.55
CA ALA A 99 3.65 -4.49 11.77
C ALA A 99 4.64 -5.63 12.10
N ARG A 100 4.25 -6.58 12.96
CA ARG A 100 5.08 -7.76 13.28
C ARG A 100 5.28 -8.68 12.09
N LEU A 101 4.24 -8.92 11.30
CA LEU A 101 4.32 -9.78 10.11
C LEU A 101 5.09 -9.12 8.96
N SER A 102 5.37 -7.82 9.05
CA SER A 102 6.15 -7.05 8.06
C SER A 102 7.65 -7.03 8.37
N VAL A 103 8.07 -7.47 9.57
CA VAL A 103 9.50 -7.53 9.95
C VAL A 103 10.23 -8.51 9.04
N ASP A 104 11.40 -8.10 8.55
CA ASP A 104 12.25 -8.87 7.62
C ASP A 104 11.51 -9.29 6.33
N ARG A 105 10.52 -8.49 5.90
CA ARG A 105 9.75 -8.67 4.66
C ARG A 105 9.72 -7.39 3.83
N PRO A 106 9.47 -7.48 2.52
CA PRO A 106 9.31 -6.32 1.65
C PRO A 106 7.94 -5.64 1.86
N PHE A 107 7.51 -5.47 3.12
CA PHE A 107 6.23 -4.90 3.50
C PHE A 107 6.42 -3.64 4.35
N LEU A 108 5.66 -2.60 4.04
CA LEU A 108 5.54 -1.39 4.85
C LEU A 108 4.18 -1.38 5.53
N ALA A 109 4.15 -1.42 6.85
CA ALA A 109 2.89 -1.44 7.58
C ALA A 109 2.25 -0.04 7.59
N PHE A 110 0.99 0.03 7.20
CA PHE A 110 0.11 1.18 7.46
C PHE A 110 -0.87 0.83 8.58
N ALA A 111 -1.11 1.79 9.48
CA ALA A 111 -2.08 1.63 10.55
C ALA A 111 -3.48 2.00 10.06
N ARG A 112 -4.43 1.07 10.13
CA ARG A 112 -5.83 1.37 9.84
C ARG A 112 -6.48 2.02 11.06
N LEU A 113 -7.18 3.14 10.85
CA LEU A 113 -7.80 3.91 11.91
C LEU A 113 -9.33 3.86 11.78
N ASN A 114 -10.00 3.81 12.92
CA ASN A 114 -11.44 3.98 13.00
C ASN A 114 -11.80 5.32 13.63
N GLY A 115 -13.04 5.73 13.41
CA GLY A 115 -13.49 7.07 13.75
C GLY A 115 -14.82 7.09 14.48
N VAL A 116 -15.02 8.16 15.24
CA VAL A 116 -16.23 8.35 16.02
C VAL A 116 -17.36 8.97 15.18
N ARG A 117 -17.01 9.74 14.13
CA ARG A 117 -17.98 10.50 13.33
C ARG A 117 -18.63 9.62 12.27
N ASP A 118 -19.94 9.81 12.08
CA ASP A 118 -20.68 9.19 10.99
C ASP A 118 -20.51 10.03 9.71
N VAL A 119 -20.46 9.34 8.57
CA VAL A 119 -20.21 9.93 7.24
C VAL A 119 -21.48 10.26 6.48
N ALA A 120 -22.66 9.90 7.02
CA ALA A 120 -23.94 10.21 6.38
C ALA A 120 -24.05 11.70 6.03
N SER A 121 -24.54 12.00 4.82
CA SER A 121 -24.68 13.37 4.35
C SER A 121 -25.87 14.10 5.02
N GLY A 122 -25.70 15.41 5.25
CA GLY A 122 -26.77 16.31 5.69
C GLY A 122 -26.58 16.95 7.08
N ALA A 123 -27.35 18.01 7.33
CA ALA A 123 -27.29 18.80 8.57
C ALA A 123 -27.51 17.97 9.85
N THR A 124 -28.37 16.96 9.78
CA THR A 124 -28.68 16.07 10.91
C THR A 124 -27.48 15.21 11.32
N SER A 125 -26.66 14.77 10.37
CA SER A 125 -25.44 14.00 10.63
C SER A 125 -24.37 14.87 11.28
N ARG A 126 -24.17 16.09 10.76
CA ARG A 126 -23.27 17.09 11.36
C ARG A 126 -23.66 17.39 12.82
N LEU A 127 -24.95 17.59 13.11
CA LEU A 127 -25.44 17.80 14.48
C LEU A 127 -25.19 16.60 15.39
N ARG A 128 -25.39 15.37 14.91
CA ARG A 128 -25.05 14.16 15.69
C ARG A 128 -23.56 14.12 16.03
N ASN A 129 -22.71 14.40 15.05
CA ASN A 129 -21.25 14.38 15.23
C ASN A 129 -20.76 15.39 16.29
N LEU A 130 -21.48 16.48 16.56
CA LEU A 130 -21.14 17.43 17.63
C LEU A 130 -21.27 16.86 19.05
N THR A 131 -22.09 15.83 19.23
CA THR A 131 -22.40 15.24 20.56
C THR A 131 -21.73 13.90 20.80
N VAL A 132 -21.03 13.39 19.79
CA VAL A 132 -20.49 12.04 19.79
C VAL A 132 -19.11 12.02 20.45
N THR A 133 -18.92 11.11 21.41
CA THR A 133 -17.68 10.97 22.17
C THR A 133 -16.96 9.68 21.80
N ARG A 134 -15.62 9.72 21.81
CA ARG A 134 -14.80 8.52 21.59
C ARG A 134 -15.15 7.42 22.59
N LYS A 135 -15.08 6.17 22.12
CA LYS A 135 -15.15 4.95 22.92
C LYS A 135 -13.76 4.35 22.97
N GLU A 136 -13.52 3.41 23.88
CA GLU A 136 -12.21 2.77 24.07
C GLU A 136 -11.61 2.17 22.79
N HIS A 137 -12.43 1.71 21.85
CA HIS A 137 -11.95 1.14 20.58
C HIS A 137 -11.68 2.18 19.49
N HIS A 138 -12.09 3.45 19.66
CA HIS A 138 -11.81 4.49 18.68
C HIS A 138 -10.41 5.04 18.86
N VAL A 139 -9.75 5.34 17.74
CA VAL A 139 -8.42 5.95 17.75
C VAL A 139 -8.43 7.31 18.49
N SER A 140 -7.35 7.54 19.23
CA SER A 140 -7.03 8.82 19.87
C SER A 140 -5.84 9.50 19.16
N PRO A 141 -5.62 10.81 19.36
CA PRO A 141 -4.41 11.48 18.89
C PRO A 141 -3.13 10.81 19.40
N GLU A 142 -3.13 10.33 20.65
CA GLU A 142 -2.00 9.63 21.25
C GLU A 142 -1.66 8.32 20.52
N ASP A 143 -2.68 7.60 20.01
CA ASP A 143 -2.45 6.40 19.19
C ASP A 143 -1.76 6.74 17.86
N VAL A 144 -2.17 7.83 17.20
CA VAL A 144 -1.54 8.30 15.95
C VAL A 144 -0.08 8.68 16.18
N GLU A 145 0.17 9.43 17.25
CA GLU A 145 1.52 9.82 17.66
C GLU A 145 2.41 8.59 17.92
N GLN A 146 1.88 7.60 18.65
CA GLN A 146 2.59 6.35 18.91
C GLN A 146 2.91 5.60 17.61
N TYR A 147 1.95 5.48 16.69
CA TYR A 147 2.18 4.81 15.42
C TYR A 147 3.26 5.50 14.57
N ALA A 148 3.29 6.83 14.56
CA ALA A 148 4.27 7.60 13.80
C ALA A 148 5.69 7.50 14.37
N TYR A 149 5.85 7.59 15.70
CA TYR A 149 7.18 7.67 16.32
C TYR A 149 7.80 6.33 16.69
N ASP A 150 7.03 5.23 16.75
CA ASP A 150 7.58 3.89 16.97
C ASP A 150 8.43 3.37 15.80
N GLY A 151 8.40 4.03 14.63
CA GLY A 151 9.16 3.66 13.42
C GLY A 151 8.70 2.35 12.75
N ARG A 152 7.57 1.79 13.20
CA ARG A 152 7.00 0.53 12.69
C ARG A 152 5.93 0.73 11.62
N PHE A 153 5.40 1.95 11.51
CA PHE A 153 4.36 2.31 10.54
C PHE A 153 4.85 3.45 9.65
N HIS A 154 4.36 3.48 8.42
CA HIS A 154 4.79 4.44 7.38
C HIS A 154 3.63 5.24 6.80
N GLY A 155 2.46 5.16 7.42
CA GLY A 155 1.22 5.76 6.93
C GLY A 155 -0.02 5.19 7.59
N PHE A 156 -1.17 5.72 7.15
CA PHE A 156 -2.46 5.40 7.73
C PHE A 156 -3.48 4.98 6.67
N VAL A 157 -4.48 4.21 7.10
CA VAL A 157 -5.64 3.86 6.27
C VAL A 157 -6.92 4.36 6.91
N LEU A 158 -7.76 5.05 6.14
CA LEU A 158 -9.12 5.42 6.50
C LEU A 158 -10.12 4.74 5.57
N ASP A 159 -11.19 4.22 6.15
CA ASP A 159 -12.38 3.79 5.42
C ASP A 159 -13.60 4.38 6.13
N PRO A 160 -13.90 5.67 5.90
CA PRO A 160 -14.91 6.37 6.68
C PRO A 160 -16.29 5.70 6.62
N ALA A 161 -16.62 5.08 5.48
CA ALA A 161 -17.86 4.32 5.30
C ALA A 161 -17.92 3.06 6.18
N ARG A 162 -16.81 2.33 6.37
CA ARG A 162 -16.78 1.09 7.18
C ARG A 162 -16.38 1.31 8.63
N ASP A 163 -15.51 2.27 8.91
CA ASP A 163 -14.84 2.42 10.19
C ASP A 163 -15.19 3.73 10.91
N GLY A 164 -15.93 4.63 10.26
CA GLY A 164 -16.22 5.97 10.77
C GLY A 164 -15.07 6.94 10.49
N LEU A 165 -15.37 8.23 10.46
CA LEU A 165 -14.38 9.29 10.25
C LEU A 165 -13.78 9.71 11.60
N PRO A 166 -12.45 9.78 11.76
CA PRO A 166 -11.83 10.33 12.96
C PRO A 166 -12.32 11.75 13.22
N ASP A 167 -12.29 12.21 14.47
CA ASP A 167 -12.62 13.60 14.80
C ASP A 167 -11.43 14.55 14.57
N ASP A 168 -11.68 15.85 14.69
CA ASP A 168 -10.72 16.88 14.25
C ASP A 168 -9.38 16.77 14.98
N ALA A 169 -9.37 16.50 16.29
CA ALA A 169 -8.11 16.33 17.02
C ALA A 169 -7.26 15.14 16.55
N VAL A 170 -7.87 14.10 15.96
CA VAL A 170 -7.11 13.01 15.31
C VAL A 170 -6.60 13.46 13.95
N LEU A 171 -7.40 14.19 13.17
CA LEU A 171 -6.97 14.72 11.87
C LEU A 171 -5.84 15.76 12.02
N ASP A 172 -5.92 16.64 13.01
CA ASP A 172 -4.86 17.59 13.37
C ASP A 172 -3.56 16.85 13.72
N ARG A 173 -3.66 15.73 14.45
CA ARG A 173 -2.49 14.91 14.76
C ARG A 173 -1.93 14.18 13.53
N LEU A 174 -2.78 13.77 12.58
CA LEU A 174 -2.32 13.22 11.29
C LEU A 174 -1.54 14.29 10.50
N ASP A 175 -1.98 15.53 10.57
CA ASP A 175 -1.31 16.69 9.96
C ASP A 175 0.07 16.93 10.59
N ASP A 176 0.15 16.92 11.92
CA ASP A 176 1.41 17.08 12.68
C ASP A 176 2.47 16.04 12.31
N VAL A 177 2.07 14.78 12.07
CA VAL A 177 3.01 13.71 11.70
C VAL A 177 3.26 13.63 10.19
N SER A 178 2.39 14.23 9.37
CA SER A 178 2.49 14.37 7.92
C SER A 178 2.75 13.06 7.14
N PHE A 179 2.35 11.93 7.71
CA PHE A 179 2.43 10.64 7.03
C PHE A 179 1.28 10.48 6.03
N PRO A 180 1.50 9.74 4.92
CA PRO A 180 0.48 9.55 3.89
C PRO A 180 -0.72 8.76 4.42
N VAL A 181 -1.91 9.14 3.95
CA VAL A 181 -3.19 8.54 4.32
C VAL A 181 -3.86 7.93 3.09
N LEU A 182 -3.99 6.61 3.07
CA LEU A 182 -4.76 5.88 2.06
C LEU A 182 -6.24 5.88 2.46
N VAL A 183 -7.12 6.35 1.58
CA VAL A 183 -8.54 6.56 1.87
C VAL A 183 -9.41 5.72 0.93
N TYR A 184 -10.23 4.86 1.53
CA TYR A 184 -11.30 4.13 0.85
C TYR A 184 -12.52 5.04 0.68
N ALA A 185 -12.61 5.67 -0.49
CA ALA A 185 -13.76 6.45 -0.93
C ALA A 185 -14.77 5.59 -1.73
N GLY A 186 -15.97 6.13 -1.92
CA GLY A 186 -17.05 5.48 -2.66
C GLY A 186 -18.37 6.24 -2.46
N GLU A 187 -19.51 5.65 -2.81
CA GLU A 187 -20.80 6.35 -2.75
C GLU A 187 -21.15 6.90 -1.36
N ALA A 188 -20.75 6.20 -0.29
CA ALA A 188 -21.00 6.64 1.09
C ALA A 188 -20.03 7.71 1.59
N PHE A 189 -18.89 7.88 0.92
CA PHE A 189 -17.88 8.90 1.21
C PHE A 189 -17.19 9.27 -0.12
N PRO A 190 -17.86 10.06 -0.99
CA PRO A 190 -17.41 10.32 -2.35
C PRO A 190 -16.15 11.19 -2.39
N PRO A 191 -15.46 11.32 -3.54
CA PRO A 191 -14.28 12.16 -3.67
C PRO A 191 -14.50 13.62 -3.20
N SER A 192 -15.66 14.20 -3.48
CA SER A 192 -16.06 15.51 -2.92
C SER A 192 -16.11 15.55 -1.40
N ALA A 193 -16.56 14.49 -0.73
CA ALA A 193 -16.52 14.43 0.73
C ALA A 193 -15.07 14.29 1.24
N VAL A 194 -14.20 13.58 0.52
CA VAL A 194 -12.77 13.54 0.84
C VAL A 194 -12.18 14.94 0.77
N ALA A 195 -12.50 15.71 -0.27
CA ALA A 195 -12.08 17.10 -0.40
C ALA A 195 -12.54 17.94 0.80
N ASP A 196 -13.83 17.87 1.15
CA ASP A 196 -14.42 18.65 2.24
C ASP A 196 -13.83 18.34 3.64
N TYR A 197 -13.39 17.11 3.89
CA TYR A 197 -13.00 16.66 5.23
C TYR A 197 -11.51 16.42 5.42
N LEU A 198 -10.75 16.18 4.35
CA LEU A 198 -9.36 15.71 4.44
C LEU A 198 -8.36 16.58 3.66
N LEU A 199 -8.76 17.26 2.58
CA LEU A 199 -7.81 17.96 1.71
C LEU A 199 -7.47 19.39 2.16
N ASP A 200 -8.11 19.89 3.21
CA ASP A 200 -7.69 21.12 3.90
C ASP A 200 -6.47 20.88 4.83
N HIS A 201 -6.11 19.61 5.06
CA HIS A 201 -4.90 19.21 5.79
C HIS A 201 -3.71 19.03 4.83
N SER A 202 -2.49 19.11 5.35
CA SER A 202 -1.23 19.07 4.59
C SER A 202 -0.63 17.68 4.40
N PHE A 203 -1.20 16.64 5.02
CA PHE A 203 -0.74 15.27 4.80
C PHE A 203 -1.17 14.75 3.41
N PRO A 204 -0.34 13.93 2.73
CA PRO A 204 -0.72 13.36 1.44
C PRO A 204 -1.92 12.41 1.54
N VAL A 205 -2.90 12.56 0.66
CA VAL A 205 -4.09 11.70 0.58
C VAL A 205 -4.04 10.85 -0.68
N VAL A 206 -4.12 9.52 -0.53
CA VAL A 206 -4.18 8.58 -1.65
C VAL A 206 -5.58 7.94 -1.70
N LEU A 207 -6.35 8.21 -2.75
CA LEU A 207 -7.67 7.61 -2.96
C LEU A 207 -7.55 6.23 -3.61
N THR A 208 -8.05 5.20 -2.93
CA THR A 208 -8.10 3.83 -3.49
C THR A 208 -9.06 3.76 -4.67
N SER A 209 -8.72 3.02 -5.72
CA SER A 209 -9.61 2.75 -6.87
C SER A 209 -10.21 3.99 -7.52
N PHE A 210 -9.46 5.09 -7.51
CA PHE A 210 -9.91 6.42 -7.94
C PHE A 210 -11.24 6.84 -7.27
N GLY A 211 -11.48 6.38 -6.03
CA GLY A 211 -12.71 6.63 -5.28
C GLY A 211 -13.98 5.99 -5.86
N GLY A 212 -13.87 5.15 -6.88
CA GLY A 212 -14.99 4.55 -7.59
C GLY A 212 -15.20 3.06 -7.32
N PHE A 213 -14.65 2.50 -6.24
CA PHE A 213 -14.85 1.07 -5.95
C PHE A 213 -16.33 0.75 -5.65
N PRO A 214 -16.93 -0.34 -6.20
CA PRO A 214 -16.27 -1.35 -7.03
C PRO A 214 -16.12 -1.00 -8.51
N LEU A 215 -17.02 -0.23 -9.14
CA LEU A 215 -16.96 0.12 -10.58
C LEU A 215 -17.82 1.37 -10.90
N ASN A 216 -17.77 2.40 -10.07
CA ASN A 216 -18.49 3.65 -10.30
C ASN A 216 -17.62 4.63 -11.11
N ARG A 217 -17.84 4.64 -12.42
CA ARG A 217 -17.07 5.47 -13.37
C ARG A 217 -17.25 6.97 -13.16
N GLU A 218 -18.40 7.41 -12.66
CA GLU A 218 -18.66 8.84 -12.42
C GLU A 218 -17.79 9.34 -11.27
N LEU A 219 -17.73 8.59 -10.16
CA LEU A 219 -16.83 8.92 -9.05
C LEU A 219 -15.34 8.89 -9.44
N MET A 220 -14.94 7.96 -10.31
CA MET A 220 -13.57 7.94 -10.84
C MET A 220 -13.26 9.19 -11.67
N GLY A 221 -14.24 9.68 -12.45
CA GLY A 221 -14.12 10.93 -13.19
C GLY A 221 -13.99 12.13 -12.26
N GLU A 222 -14.85 12.21 -11.25
CA GLU A 222 -14.80 13.25 -10.21
C GLU A 222 -13.45 13.27 -9.50
N ALA A 223 -12.91 12.11 -9.12
CA ALA A 223 -11.60 12.00 -8.48
C ALA A 223 -10.45 12.49 -9.38
N ILE A 224 -10.52 12.23 -10.70
CA ILE A 224 -9.54 12.77 -11.66
C ILE A 224 -9.67 14.29 -11.75
N ASP A 225 -10.89 14.81 -11.87
CA ASP A 225 -11.12 16.25 -11.99
C ASP A 225 -10.69 17.02 -10.72
N LEU A 226 -10.71 16.37 -9.55
CA LEU A 226 -10.20 16.96 -8.30
C LEU A 226 -8.67 17.14 -8.29
N LEU A 227 -7.91 16.37 -9.09
CA LEU A 227 -6.45 16.50 -9.16
C LEU A 227 -6.00 17.86 -9.72
N ASP A 228 -6.85 18.53 -10.51
CA ASP A 228 -6.57 19.89 -11.00
C ASP A 228 -6.53 20.94 -9.88
N GLN A 229 -7.13 20.63 -8.73
CA GLN A 229 -7.39 21.61 -7.66
C GLN A 229 -6.62 21.33 -6.38
N GLN A 230 -6.07 20.12 -6.23
CA GLN A 230 -5.58 19.59 -4.95
C GLN A 230 -4.18 18.99 -5.12
N ASP A 231 -3.17 19.68 -4.60
CA ASP A 231 -1.78 19.31 -4.82
C ASP A 231 -1.37 18.02 -4.10
N ASP A 232 -1.94 17.79 -2.90
CA ASP A 232 -1.63 16.65 -2.03
C ASP A 232 -2.58 15.45 -2.21
N LEU A 233 -3.43 15.50 -3.25
CA LEU A 233 -4.31 14.40 -3.64
C LEU A 233 -3.65 13.49 -4.68
N TYR A 234 -3.74 12.20 -4.44
CA TYR A 234 -3.19 11.14 -5.26
C TYR A 234 -4.23 10.05 -5.51
N LEU A 235 -4.13 9.34 -6.64
CA LEU A 235 -5.05 8.26 -6.99
C LEU A 235 -4.33 6.92 -7.15
N GLU A 236 -4.92 5.86 -6.61
CA GLU A 236 -4.38 4.50 -6.64
C GLU A 236 -5.23 3.59 -7.55
N THR A 237 -4.57 2.71 -8.31
CA THR A 237 -5.13 2.04 -9.49
C THR A 237 -5.97 0.78 -9.22
N SER A 238 -5.99 0.24 -8.00
CA SER A 238 -6.63 -1.03 -7.69
C SER A 238 -8.09 -1.03 -8.15
N PHE A 239 -8.52 -2.12 -8.78
CA PHE A 239 -9.90 -2.30 -9.26
C PHE A 239 -10.43 -1.27 -10.28
N VAL A 240 -9.61 -0.38 -10.84
CA VAL A 240 -10.02 0.54 -11.92
C VAL A 240 -10.03 -0.19 -13.26
N ARG A 241 -11.11 -0.91 -13.56
CA ARG A 241 -11.21 -1.78 -14.76
C ARG A 241 -11.49 -1.08 -16.09
N TYR A 242 -11.49 0.25 -16.09
CA TYR A 242 -11.80 1.04 -17.28
C TYR A 242 -10.51 1.60 -17.88
N ARG A 243 -10.01 0.96 -18.94
CA ARG A 243 -8.82 1.40 -19.69
C ARG A 243 -8.80 2.90 -19.98
N ALA A 244 -9.91 3.44 -20.50
CA ALA A 244 -10.00 4.87 -20.84
C ALA A 244 -9.87 5.79 -19.61
N VAL A 245 -10.29 5.34 -18.42
CA VAL A 245 -10.16 6.12 -17.17
C VAL A 245 -8.71 6.10 -16.69
N LEU A 246 -8.07 4.93 -16.67
CA LEU A 246 -6.64 4.80 -16.33
C LEU A 246 -5.76 5.61 -17.27
N GLU A 247 -5.96 5.49 -18.58
CA GLU A 247 -5.19 6.24 -19.58
C GLU A 247 -5.41 7.75 -19.46
N ARG A 248 -6.64 8.19 -19.16
CA ARG A 248 -6.94 9.60 -18.93
C ARG A 248 -6.11 10.12 -17.76
N ALA A 249 -6.23 9.50 -16.58
CA ALA A 249 -5.53 9.93 -15.37
C ALA A 249 -4.00 9.95 -15.57
N LEU A 250 -3.43 8.93 -16.21
CA LEU A 250 -2.00 8.84 -16.46
C LEU A 250 -1.48 9.84 -17.49
N ARG A 251 -2.30 10.27 -18.45
CA ARG A 251 -1.92 11.28 -19.45
C ARG A 251 -2.08 12.71 -18.90
N GLU A 252 -3.17 12.97 -18.18
CA GLU A 252 -3.50 14.29 -17.64
C GLU A 252 -2.71 14.60 -16.37
N HIS A 253 -2.51 13.60 -15.49
CA HIS A 253 -1.83 13.74 -14.19
C HIS A 253 -0.79 12.63 -13.94
N PRO A 254 0.26 12.52 -14.79
CA PRO A 254 1.26 11.44 -14.71
C PRO A 254 2.02 11.42 -13.37
N ASP A 255 2.03 12.52 -12.63
CA ASP A 255 2.65 12.69 -11.34
C ASP A 255 1.66 12.61 -10.17
N ARG A 256 0.43 12.12 -10.36
CA ARG A 256 -0.54 11.93 -9.27
C ARG A 256 -1.16 10.53 -9.19
N VAL A 257 -0.80 9.63 -10.10
CA VAL A 257 -1.27 8.23 -10.08
C VAL A 257 -0.23 7.30 -9.48
N LEU A 258 -0.65 6.38 -8.63
CA LEU A 258 0.19 5.37 -7.95
C LEU A 258 -0.34 3.96 -8.28
N PHE A 259 0.58 3.03 -8.50
CA PHE A 259 0.21 1.64 -8.62
C PHE A 259 -0.16 1.05 -7.26
N GLY A 260 -1.32 0.39 -7.21
CA GLY A 260 -1.60 -0.63 -6.22
C GLY A 260 -2.50 -1.71 -6.79
N SER A 261 -2.39 -2.92 -6.21
CA SER A 261 -3.07 -4.10 -6.74
C SER A 261 -4.41 -4.40 -6.10
N GLY A 262 -4.59 -4.00 -4.84
CA GLY A 262 -5.70 -4.46 -4.01
C GLY A 262 -5.59 -5.94 -3.63
N ALA A 263 -4.39 -6.50 -3.59
CA ALA A 263 -4.15 -7.85 -3.08
C ALA A 263 -4.60 -7.97 -1.61
N PRO A 264 -5.10 -9.12 -1.16
CA PRO A 264 -5.19 -10.41 -1.86
C PRO A 264 -6.44 -10.61 -2.73
N GLU A 265 -7.34 -9.65 -2.79
CA GLU A 265 -8.64 -9.81 -3.47
C GLU A 265 -8.47 -9.94 -4.98
N THR A 266 -7.44 -9.32 -5.53
CA THR A 266 -6.93 -9.57 -6.88
C THR A 266 -5.45 -9.91 -6.82
N HIS A 267 -5.00 -10.86 -7.65
CA HIS A 267 -3.58 -11.17 -7.77
C HIS A 267 -2.82 -9.96 -8.35
N PRO A 268 -1.64 -9.59 -7.80
CA PRO A 268 -0.93 -8.37 -8.21
C PRO A 268 -0.58 -8.32 -9.71
N ASP A 269 -0.32 -9.47 -10.35
CA ASP A 269 -0.11 -9.56 -11.82
C ASP A 269 -1.22 -8.87 -12.62
N VAL A 270 -2.47 -8.97 -12.17
CA VAL A 270 -3.59 -8.41 -12.93
C VAL A 270 -3.46 -6.89 -13.00
N GLY A 271 -3.15 -6.24 -11.89
CA GLY A 271 -2.96 -4.79 -11.85
C GLY A 271 -1.74 -4.36 -12.66
N VAL A 272 -0.63 -5.08 -12.53
CA VAL A 272 0.60 -4.80 -13.28
C VAL A 272 0.35 -4.89 -14.79
N MET A 273 -0.24 -6.00 -15.24
CA MET A 273 -0.55 -6.21 -16.66
C MET A 273 -1.59 -5.23 -17.18
N GLU A 274 -2.54 -4.80 -16.35
CA GLU A 274 -3.49 -3.75 -16.70
C GLU A 274 -2.76 -2.45 -17.03
N LEU A 275 -1.77 -2.02 -16.24
CA LEU A 275 -0.97 -0.82 -16.52
C LEU A 275 -0.05 -0.99 -17.75
N LEU A 276 0.62 -2.13 -17.89
CA LEU A 276 1.57 -2.37 -19.00
C LEU A 276 0.91 -2.44 -20.39
N THR A 277 -0.40 -2.64 -20.44
CA THR A 277 -1.16 -2.73 -21.69
C THR A 277 -1.83 -1.42 -22.10
N LEU A 278 -1.72 -0.37 -21.28
CA LEU A 278 -2.27 0.96 -21.56
C LEU A 278 -1.48 1.67 -22.67
N ASP A 279 -2.17 2.53 -23.41
CA ASP A 279 -1.55 3.35 -24.45
C ASP A 279 -1.01 4.67 -23.85
N VAL A 280 -0.04 4.57 -22.95
CA VAL A 280 0.58 5.72 -22.28
C VAL A 280 2.10 5.68 -22.41
N SER A 281 2.76 6.80 -22.12
CA SER A 281 4.21 6.85 -22.18
C SER A 281 4.86 5.95 -21.13
N GLU A 282 6.04 5.43 -21.44
CA GLU A 282 6.83 4.65 -20.49
C GLU A 282 7.19 5.46 -19.23
N ASP A 283 7.40 6.79 -19.36
CA ASP A 283 7.65 7.65 -18.19
C ASP A 283 6.41 7.74 -17.27
N ALA A 284 5.19 7.81 -17.83
CA ALA A 284 3.97 7.78 -17.02
C ALA A 284 3.83 6.44 -16.26
N MET A 285 4.09 5.31 -16.94
CA MET A 285 4.14 3.99 -16.27
C MET A 285 5.20 3.94 -15.17
N ARG A 286 6.42 4.43 -15.45
CA ARG A 286 7.52 4.47 -14.47
C ARG A 286 7.17 5.30 -13.25
N ARG A 287 6.47 6.41 -13.45
CA ARG A 287 5.97 7.27 -12.36
C ARG A 287 4.95 6.53 -11.51
N ALA A 288 3.94 5.92 -12.12
CA ALA A 288 2.92 5.18 -11.40
C ALA A 288 3.50 3.99 -10.62
N PHE A 289 4.39 3.21 -11.24
CA PHE A 289 4.97 2.02 -10.61
C PHE A 289 6.00 2.31 -9.52
N SER A 290 6.68 3.47 -9.54
CA SER A 290 7.80 3.70 -8.61
C SER A 290 8.01 5.13 -8.18
N LYS A 291 8.10 6.11 -9.09
CA LYS A 291 8.51 7.48 -8.71
C LYS A 291 7.47 8.17 -7.82
N ASN A 292 6.18 8.08 -8.17
CA ASN A 292 5.11 8.70 -7.40
C ASN A 292 4.92 8.00 -6.05
N PRO A 293 4.82 6.64 -5.98
CA PRO A 293 4.82 5.94 -4.70
C PRO A 293 5.99 6.28 -3.79
N SER A 294 7.21 6.34 -4.33
CA SER A 294 8.42 6.65 -3.52
C SER A 294 8.49 8.12 -3.08
N ARG A 295 7.78 9.02 -3.76
CA ARG A 295 7.66 10.42 -3.32
C ARG A 295 6.67 10.55 -2.16
N VAL A 296 5.59 9.77 -2.20
CA VAL A 296 4.51 9.80 -1.19
C VAL A 296 4.90 8.99 0.05
N VAL A 297 5.53 7.83 -0.16
CA VAL A 297 6.05 6.93 0.88
C VAL A 297 7.56 6.74 0.63
N PRO A 298 8.43 7.56 1.23
CA PRO A 298 9.88 7.54 0.97
C PRO A 298 10.54 6.16 1.05
N GLU A 299 10.08 5.31 1.96
CA GLU A 299 10.60 3.96 2.20
C GLU A 299 10.28 3.00 1.05
N LEU A 300 9.37 3.33 0.14
CA LEU A 300 9.20 2.57 -1.10
C LEU A 300 10.33 2.83 -2.10
N GLY A 301 11.19 3.84 -1.88
CA GLY A 301 12.30 4.18 -2.74
C GLY A 301 13.42 3.12 -2.81
N PRO A 302 14.33 3.21 -3.80
CA PRO A 302 15.53 2.39 -3.85
C PRO A 302 16.41 2.66 -2.61
N GLY A 303 16.86 1.61 -1.92
CA GLY A 303 17.68 1.76 -0.71
C GLY A 303 16.90 2.12 0.55
N GLY A 304 15.56 2.09 0.51
CA GLY A 304 14.75 2.12 1.73
C GLY A 304 14.95 0.81 2.49
N GLY A 305 15.76 0.83 3.55
CA GLY A 305 16.06 -0.31 4.41
C GLY A 305 17.05 0.12 5.47
#